data_AF-M6C519-F1
#
_entry.id   AF-M6C519-F1
#
_cell.length_a   1.000
_cell.length_b   1.000
_cell.length_c   1.000
_cell.angle_alpha   90.00
_cell.angle_beta   90.00
_cell.angle_gamma   90.00
#
_symmetry.space_group_name_H-M   'P 1'
#
loop_
_entity.id
_entity.type
_entity.pdbx_description
1 polymer ?
#
loop_
_entity_poly.entity_id
_entity_poly.type
_entity_poly.pdbx_seq_one_letter_code
_entity_poly.pdbx_strand_id
1 'polypeptide(L)'
;MRFLSIEPLLEDIGKLNLNKIDWVIVGGESGPRARPMKEEWVIPILESCKKAKIPFFFKQWGGVRKHETGRTLKGKIYNGFPKIESKKAPVQQVIVDKLKAAASFI
;
A
#
# COMPACT_ATOMS: atom_id res chain seq x y z
N MET A 1 -0.56 0.96 -11.77
CA MET A 1 -0.55 0.94 -10.31
C MET A 1 -0.60 2.37 -9.81
N ARG A 2 -1.65 2.72 -9.07
CA ARG A 2 -1.83 4.01 -8.40
C ARG A 2 -2.12 3.75 -6.94
N PHE A 3 -1.36 4.39 -6.07
CA PHE A 3 -1.54 4.27 -4.64
C PHE A 3 -1.79 5.65 -4.01
N LEU A 4 -2.47 5.65 -2.88
CA LEU A 4 -2.67 6.82 -2.04
C LEU A 4 -1.93 6.60 -0.72
N SER A 5 -0.89 7.39 -0.47
CA SER A 5 -0.23 7.41 0.84
C SER A 5 -0.75 8.58 1.65
N ILE A 6 -1.27 8.29 2.84
CA ILE A 6 -1.86 9.24 3.77
C ILE A 6 -0.95 9.27 5.00
N GLU A 7 0.19 9.95 4.84
CA GLU A 7 1.19 10.08 5.89
C GLU A 7 1.91 11.43 5.84
N PRO A 8 2.16 12.09 6.99
CA PRO A 8 1.57 11.75 8.28
C PRO A 8 0.06 12.04 8.30
N LEU A 9 -0.75 11.15 8.87
CA LEU A 9 -2.16 11.42 9.13
C LEU A 9 -2.28 12.21 10.44
N LEU A 10 -2.68 13.48 10.31
CA LEU A 10 -2.64 14.47 11.38
C LEU A 10 -4.03 14.91 11.87
N GLU A 11 -5.07 14.53 11.14
CA GLU A 11 -6.45 14.90 11.40
C GLU A 11 -7.42 13.94 10.69
N ASP A 12 -8.71 14.08 10.95
CA ASP A 12 -9.75 13.41 10.16
C ASP A 12 -9.88 14.10 8.79
N ILE A 13 -9.65 13.33 7.73
CA ILE A 13 -9.72 13.79 6.33
C ILE A 13 -11.10 13.53 5.69
N GLY A 14 -12.05 13.01 6.46
CA GLY A 14 -13.41 12.76 6.03
C GLY A 14 -13.54 11.68 4.95
N LYS A 15 -14.47 11.89 4.01
CA LYS A 15 -14.79 10.91 2.97
C LYS A 15 -13.71 10.89 1.89
N LEU A 16 -13.15 9.71 1.65
CA LEU A 16 -12.18 9.49 0.58
C LEU A 16 -12.84 9.04 -0.73
N ASN A 17 -12.45 9.66 -1.83
CA ASN A 17 -12.73 9.14 -3.16
C ASN A 17 -11.62 8.15 -3.56
N LEU A 18 -11.92 6.86 -3.47
CA LEU A 18 -10.98 5.79 -3.82
C LEU A 18 -11.14 5.30 -5.25
N ASN A 19 -11.88 6.01 -6.10
CA ASN A 19 -12.01 5.66 -7.51
C ASN A 19 -10.61 5.57 -8.11
N LYS A 20 -10.36 4.48 -8.85
CA LYS A 20 -9.11 4.30 -9.60
C LYS A 20 -7.84 4.20 -8.71
N ILE A 21 -7.99 4.02 -7.40
CA ILE A 21 -6.89 3.74 -6.46
C ILE A 21 -6.73 2.23 -6.28
N ASP A 22 -5.50 1.74 -6.41
CA ASP A 22 -5.18 0.31 -6.34
C ASP A 22 -4.66 -0.10 -4.95
N TRP A 23 -4.20 0.86 -4.14
CA TRP A 23 -3.59 0.60 -2.82
C TRP A 23 -3.63 1.84 -1.92
N VAL A 24 -3.91 1.67 -0.63
CA VAL A 24 -3.87 2.75 0.37
C VAL A 24 -2.88 2.43 1.48
N ILE A 25 -2.07 3.42 1.83
CA ILE A 25 -1.09 3.39 2.92
C ILE A 25 -1.46 4.47 3.94
N VAL A 26 -1.44 4.14 5.23
CA VAL A 26 -1.66 5.11 6.33
C VAL A 26 -0.53 5.02 7.34
N GLY A 27 -0.05 6.15 7.82
CA GLY A 27 0.93 6.19 8.91
C GLY A 27 1.03 7.56 9.60
N GLY A 28 1.52 7.55 10.84
CA GLY A 28 1.76 8.77 11.62
C GLY A 28 3.16 9.36 11.44
N GLU A 29 3.32 10.58 11.95
CA GLU A 29 4.56 11.36 11.87
C GLU A 29 5.69 10.75 12.71
N SER A 30 6.93 10.81 12.25
CA SER A 30 8.11 10.27 12.98
C SER A 30 9.06 11.38 13.40
N GLY A 31 9.73 11.18 14.54
CA GLY A 31 10.86 12.02 14.98
C GLY A 31 10.58 12.90 16.21
N PRO A 32 11.59 13.68 16.64
CA PRO A 32 11.44 14.63 17.73
C PRO A 32 10.40 15.69 17.33
N ARG A 33 9.28 15.75 18.07
CA ARG A 33 8.07 16.56 17.79
C ARG A 33 7.02 15.92 16.86
N ALA A 34 7.07 14.61 16.65
CA ALA A 34 5.98 13.90 15.97
C ALA A 34 4.63 14.17 16.64
N ARG A 35 3.66 14.62 15.83
CA ARG A 35 2.28 14.84 16.29
C ARG A 35 1.55 13.50 16.46
N PRO A 36 0.71 13.37 17.51
CA PRO A 36 -0.03 12.13 17.75
C PRO A 36 -1.09 11.92 16.68
N MET A 37 -1.11 10.72 16.10
CA MET A 37 -2.20 10.24 15.27
C MET A 37 -3.24 9.54 16.15
N LYS A 38 -4.52 9.73 15.86
CA LYS A 38 -5.61 9.07 16.60
C LYS A 38 -6.21 7.89 15.83
N GLU A 39 -6.60 6.85 16.56
CA GLU A 39 -7.24 5.66 15.98
C GLU A 39 -8.54 6.00 15.24
N GLU A 40 -9.32 6.95 15.78
CA GLU A 40 -10.57 7.44 15.21
C GLU A 40 -10.42 8.03 13.79
N TRP A 41 -9.24 8.48 13.39
CA TRP A 41 -8.97 8.96 12.03
C TRP A 41 -8.64 7.83 11.06
N VAL A 42 -8.04 6.74 11.55
CA VAL A 42 -7.60 5.60 10.73
C VAL A 42 -8.77 4.67 10.41
N ILE A 43 -9.69 4.47 11.36
CA ILE A 43 -10.82 3.54 11.22
C ILE A 43 -11.69 3.85 9.99
N PRO A 44 -12.15 5.08 9.74
CA PRO A 44 -12.96 5.40 8.56
C PRO A 44 -12.25 5.13 7.24
N ILE A 45 -10.92 5.32 7.19
CA ILE A 45 -10.09 5.03 6.02
C ILE A 45 -10.04 3.51 5.78
N LEU A 46 -9.77 2.72 6.82
CA LEU A 46 -9.77 1.26 6.74
C LEU A 46 -11.13 0.73 6.25
N GLU A 47 -12.24 1.23 6.81
CA GLU A 47 -13.59 0.80 6.41
C GLU A 47 -13.91 1.20 4.96
N SER A 48 -13.45 2.36 4.50
CA SER A 48 -13.59 2.78 3.11
C SER A 48 -12.81 1.86 2.16
N CYS A 49 -11.59 1.46 2.53
CA CYS A 49 -10.78 0.52 1.76
C CYS A 49 -11.43 -0.86 1.70
N LYS A 50 -11.96 -1.37 2.82
CA LYS A 50 -12.69 -2.65 2.88
C LYS A 50 -13.89 -2.64 1.94
N LYS A 51 -14.73 -1.59 1.99
CA LYS A 51 -15.91 -1.44 1.13
C LYS A 51 -15.53 -1.40 -0.35
N ALA A 52 -14.44 -0.71 -0.69
CA ALA A 52 -13.93 -0.62 -2.05
C ALA A 52 -13.11 -1.84 -2.51
N LYS A 53 -12.87 -2.83 -1.63
CA LYS A 53 -11.98 -3.98 -1.86
C LYS A 53 -10.56 -3.58 -2.25
N ILE A 54 -10.08 -2.45 -1.72
CA ILE A 54 -8.73 -1.93 -1.96
C ILE A 54 -7.81 -2.42 -0.82
N PRO A 55 -6.64 -2.98 -1.14
CA PRO A 55 -5.63 -3.33 -0.15
C PRO A 55 -5.27 -2.12 0.72
N PHE A 56 -5.19 -2.36 2.04
CA PHE A 56 -4.88 -1.34 3.04
C PHE A 56 -3.62 -1.75 3.80
N PHE A 57 -2.66 -0.84 3.87
CA PHE A 57 -1.41 -1.02 4.60
C PHE A 57 -1.31 0.00 5.73
N PHE A 58 -1.30 -0.49 6.97
CA PHE A 58 -1.03 0.34 8.13
C PHE A 58 0.46 0.32 8.43
N LYS A 59 1.13 1.44 8.17
CA LYS A 59 2.58 1.55 8.26
C LYS A 59 3.05 1.59 9.71
N GLN A 60 2.56 2.55 10.49
CA GLN A 60 2.91 2.74 11.91
C GLN A 60 2.11 3.90 12.53
N TRP A 61 2.08 3.97 13.86
CA TRP A 61 1.50 5.10 14.59
C TRP A 61 2.34 6.37 14.59
N GLY A 62 3.66 6.26 14.37
CA GLY A 62 4.58 7.40 14.45
C GLY A 62 5.18 7.57 15.85
N GLY A 63 5.57 8.80 16.19
CA GLY A 63 6.21 9.13 17.47
C GLY A 63 7.74 9.16 17.42
N VAL A 64 8.34 9.53 18.56
CA VAL A 64 9.81 9.57 18.73
C VAL A 64 10.41 8.17 18.62
N ARG A 65 9.74 7.19 19.22
CA ARG A 65 10.12 5.77 19.20
C ARG A 65 9.16 4.97 18.31
N LYS A 66 9.13 5.32 17.03
CA LYS A 66 8.22 4.71 16.02
C LYS A 66 8.26 3.18 15.93
N HIS A 67 9.38 2.57 16.31
CA HIS A 67 9.51 1.11 16.38
C HIS A 67 8.73 0.50 17.56
N GLU A 68 8.53 1.25 18.64
CA GLU A 68 7.82 0.81 19.84
C GLU A 68 6.30 0.99 19.70
N THR A 69 5.85 2.05 19.00
CA THR A 69 4.41 2.30 18.79
C THR A 69 3.78 1.27 17.86
N GLY A 70 4.59 0.59 17.04
CA GLY A 70 4.22 -0.63 16.34
C GLY A 70 3.26 -0.42 15.17
N ARG A 71 2.71 -1.55 14.70
CA ARG A 71 1.92 -1.67 13.46
C ARG A 71 0.52 -2.24 13.68
N THR A 72 0.08 -2.29 14.93
CA THR A 72 -1.21 -2.87 15.31
C THR A 72 -2.27 -1.78 15.35
N LEU A 73 -3.36 -1.99 14.63
CA LEU A 73 -4.57 -1.19 14.66
C LEU A 73 -5.69 -2.10 15.17
N LYS A 74 -6.38 -1.74 16.26
CA LYS A 74 -7.34 -2.64 16.92
C LYS A 74 -6.81 -4.06 17.17
N GLY A 75 -5.56 -4.16 17.62
CA GLY A 75 -4.90 -5.46 17.89
C GLY A 75 -4.52 -6.28 16.65
N LYS A 76 -4.69 -5.75 15.43
CA LYS A 76 -4.38 -6.45 14.17
C LYS A 76 -3.35 -5.70 13.34
N ILE A 77 -2.48 -6.44 12.66
CA ILE A 77 -1.56 -5.90 11.65
C ILE A 77 -2.27 -5.88 10.29
N TYR A 78 -2.16 -4.76 9.57
CA TYR A 78 -2.71 -4.60 8.23
C TYR A 78 -1.58 -4.42 7.21
N ASN A 79 -1.28 -5.49 6.47
CA ASN A 79 -0.22 -5.54 5.45
C ASN A 79 -0.80 -5.78 4.05
N GLY A 80 -1.95 -5.18 3.71
CA GLY A 80 -2.54 -5.36 2.39
C GLY A 80 -1.60 -4.80 1.32
N PHE A 81 -1.30 -5.62 0.30
CA PHE A 81 -0.56 -5.24 -0.89
C PHE A 81 -1.40 -5.52 -2.14
N PRO A 82 -1.25 -4.71 -3.20
CA PRO A 82 -1.90 -4.99 -4.47
C PRO A 82 -1.32 -6.26 -5.10
N LYS A 83 -2.16 -6.98 -5.85
CA LYS A 83 -1.67 -8.08 -6.68
C LYS A 83 -0.80 -7.48 -7.79
N ILE A 84 0.48 -7.83 -7.79
CA ILE A 84 1.38 -7.46 -8.88
C ILE A 84 1.08 -8.43 -10.02
N GLU A 85 0.38 -7.96 -11.04
CA GLU A 85 0.33 -8.68 -12.31
C GLU A 85 1.72 -8.63 -12.94
N SER A 86 2.37 -9.79 -13.06
CA SER A 86 3.63 -9.89 -13.79
C SER A 86 3.34 -9.65 -15.26
N LYS A 87 3.66 -8.45 -15.76
CA LYS A 87 3.88 -8.31 -17.19
C LYS A 87 5.15 -9.09 -17.49
N LYS A 88 5.07 -10.12 -18.34
CA LYS A 88 6.26 -10.78 -18.87
C LYS A 88 7.18 -9.69 -19.41
N ALA A 89 8.39 -9.61 -18.87
CA ALA A 89 9.39 -8.72 -19.42
C ALA A 89 9.59 -9.09 -20.91
N PRO A 90 9.75 -8.12 -21.81
CA PRO A 90 9.92 -8.39 -23.24
C PRO A 90 11.05 -9.38 -23.53
N VAL A 91 12.06 -9.43 -22.64
CA VAL A 91 13.23 -10.30 -22.72
C VAL A 91 12.86 -11.78 -22.86
N GLN A 92 11.87 -12.29 -22.10
CA GLN A 92 11.47 -13.70 -22.22
C GLN A 92 10.87 -14.01 -23.60
N GLN A 93 10.07 -13.09 -24.16
CA GLN A 93 9.43 -13.31 -25.46
C GLN A 93 10.47 -13.26 -26.59
N VAL A 94 11.40 -12.29 -26.53
CA VAL A 94 12.48 -12.15 -27.53
C VAL A 94 13.40 -13.38 -27.56
N ILE A 95 13.76 -13.95 -26.40
CA ILE A 95 14.56 -15.17 -26.35
C ILE A 95 13.79 -16.34 -26.95
N VAL A 96 12.51 -16.52 -26.59
CA VAL A 96 11.66 -17.58 -27.13
C VAL A 96 11.49 -17.43 -28.64
N ASP A 97 11.31 -16.22 -29.16
CA ASP A 97 11.17 -15.96 -30.59
C ASP A 97 12.47 -16.25 -31.34
N LYS A 98 13.64 -15.90 -30.77
CA LYS A 98 14.95 -16.27 -31.32
C LYS A 98 15.18 -17.78 -31.33
N LEU A 99 14.81 -18.48 -30.25
CA LEU A 99 14.95 -19.94 -30.17
C LEU A 99 14.01 -20.66 -31.15
N LYS A 100 12.77 -20.18 -31.31
CA LYS A 100 11.83 -20.70 -32.32
C LYS A 100 12.33 -20.44 -33.73
N ALA A 101 12.82 -19.23 -34.02
CA ALA A 101 13.40 -18.91 -35.31
C ALA A 101 14.59 -19.82 -35.65
N ALA A 102 15.48 -20.08 -34.68
CA ALA A 102 16.61 -20.99 -34.87
C ALA A 102 16.19 -22.46 -35.05
N ALA A 103 15.12 -22.90 -34.39
CA ALA A 103 14.61 -24.27 -34.49
C ALA A 103 13.82 -24.54 -35.79
N SER A 104 13.33 -23.52 -36.49
CA SER A 104 12.63 -23.66 -37.78
C SER A 104 13.56 -23.85 -38.99
N PHE A 105 14.88 -23.85 -38.79
CA PHE A 105 15.89 -24.10 -39.83
C PHE A 105 16.53 -25.50 -39.72
N ILE A 106 15.92 -26.42 -38.97
CA ILE A 106 16.26 -27.84 -38.87
C ILE A 106 15.04 -28.64 -39.32
#